data_AF-A0A7S0ZM33-F1
#
_entry.id   AF-A0A7S0ZM33-F1
#
_cell.length_a   1.000
_cell.length_b   1.000
_cell.length_c   1.000
_cell.angle_alpha   90.00
_cell.angle_beta   90.00
_cell.angle_gamma   90.00
#
_symmetry.space_group_name_H-M   'P 1'
#
loop_
_entity.id
_entity.type
_entity.pdbx_description
1 polymer ?
#
loop_
_entity_poly.entity_id
_entity_poly.type
_entity_poly.pdbx_seq_one_letter_code
_entity_poly.pdbx_strand_id
1 'polypeptide(L)'
;MDQLVTLFLQSAGLSSDAPGVRPSPEAIERGIQGIEVMMSSREALGVLGSATAPLVLLALALEEKPCLEDAAIQCYAKTVELLRGEKRGHWERCVVLQQVGKVCLKHGQHRQALVWLNRCAEELVEATGHPKNMTLFAGAFKTPQTMAEFGVTLEKLRAKSYMDLGDEEKCRYHYLEARRLEEAFNGDAVQRVEALSGNKVSGVGDLWSVHASDERALKEYRYTDEGSTVLLILDFKDHLGLDEALSHTVALQHFRVDCTNRSVVVRFRLRNADTVQESVLRLTPLAREIVPQDTVPRLRGCAGRRRLEVKLFKEEKGLPWAGDLVASTGRGNSVKPEKAPSPAPVKGTLLNPLSPEELAALPTPSGGRCDNRPSRWRDERVPATSSTAPLTHTQVREGVGAEMMSAPDTTRPPSAQSELPTGRCKSAAHPRWISHLEWREGLESSELLVRLCDGERALGMMDFDLDAHCDLGVRLALRGEADELTMPLPSGTLASAMTARWRRKARTLELKFPCI
;
A
#
# COMPACT_ATOMS: atom_id res chain seq x y z
N MET A 1 14.68 21.01 8.46
CA MET A 1 13.93 21.40 9.68
C MET A 1 14.73 22.42 10.48
N ASP A 2 15.91 22.09 11.02
CA ASP A 2 16.68 23.05 11.83
C ASP A 2 17.08 24.33 11.09
N GLN A 3 17.39 24.27 9.79
CA GLN A 3 17.64 25.47 8.98
C GLN A 3 16.44 26.43 8.89
N LEU A 4 15.20 25.91 8.82
CA LEU A 4 13.99 26.74 8.80
C LEU A 4 13.81 27.47 10.14
N VAL A 5 14.14 26.80 11.25
CA VAL A 5 14.12 27.42 12.58
C VAL A 5 15.18 28.51 12.68
N THR A 6 16.40 28.28 12.18
CA THR A 6 17.46 29.30 12.15
C THR A 6 17.03 30.53 11.34
N LEU A 7 16.46 30.32 10.15
CA LEU A 7 15.95 31.39 9.30
C LEU A 7 14.79 32.15 9.95
N PHE A 8 13.90 31.45 10.65
CA PHE A 8 12.83 32.05 11.42
C PHE A 8 13.38 32.94 12.55
N LEU A 9 14.33 32.44 13.35
CA LEU A 9 14.94 33.19 14.44
C LEU A 9 15.68 34.44 13.94
N GLN A 10 16.45 34.30 12.85
CA GLN A 10 17.10 35.44 12.20
C GLN A 10 16.07 36.50 11.75
N SER A 11 14.98 36.06 11.12
CA SER A 11 13.91 36.96 10.64
C SER A 11 13.15 37.62 11.79
N ALA A 12 12.97 36.90 12.91
CA ALA A 12 12.39 37.42 14.13
C ALA A 12 13.30 38.43 14.86
N GLY A 13 14.57 38.56 14.44
CA GLY A 13 15.59 39.38 15.12
C GLY A 13 16.06 38.76 16.44
N LEU A 14 16.01 37.42 16.54
CA LEU A 14 16.40 36.65 17.72
C LEU A 14 17.72 35.95 17.45
N SER A 15 18.60 35.93 18.46
CA SER A 15 19.84 35.17 18.39
C SER A 15 19.57 33.69 18.70
N SER A 16 20.21 32.77 17.98
CA SER A 16 20.22 31.34 18.31
C SER A 16 20.84 31.04 19.67
N ASP A 17 21.63 31.97 20.20
CA ASP A 17 22.52 31.76 21.35
C ASP A 17 21.87 32.17 22.68
N ALA A 18 20.61 32.61 22.66
CA ALA A 18 19.84 32.96 23.85
C ALA A 18 18.70 31.94 24.09
N PRO A 19 19.02 30.69 24.50
CA PRO A 19 18.01 29.67 24.74
C PRO A 19 17.09 30.09 25.90
N GLY A 20 15.78 29.99 25.70
CA GLY A 20 14.78 30.11 26.76
C GLY A 20 14.00 31.42 26.81
N VAL A 21 14.32 32.42 26.00
CA VAL A 21 13.49 33.64 25.90
C VAL A 21 12.30 33.38 24.99
N ARG A 22 11.07 33.55 25.53
CA ARG A 22 9.86 33.49 24.71
C ARG A 22 9.81 34.71 23.78
N PRO A 23 9.68 34.52 22.45
CA PRO A 23 9.59 35.62 21.52
C PRO A 23 8.30 36.41 21.71
N SER A 24 8.37 37.73 21.53
CA SER A 24 7.16 38.56 21.53
C SER A 24 6.27 38.22 20.32
N PRO A 25 4.95 38.45 20.39
CA PRO A 25 4.04 38.24 19.25
C PRO A 25 4.52 38.94 17.96
N GLU A 26 5.05 40.16 18.08
CA GLU A 26 5.61 40.93 16.96
C GLU A 26 6.88 40.29 16.37
N ALA A 27 7.72 39.68 17.20
CA ALA A 27 8.89 38.95 16.73
C ALA A 27 8.50 37.66 16.00
N ILE A 28 7.49 36.95 16.51
CA ILE A 28 6.91 35.77 15.84
C ILE A 28 6.36 36.16 14.48
N GLU A 29 5.55 37.22 14.40
CA GLU A 29 4.97 37.70 13.15
C GLU A 29 6.04 38.08 12.12
N ARG A 30 7.07 38.82 12.52
CA ARG A 30 8.22 39.13 11.66
C ARG A 30 8.96 37.88 11.20
N GLY A 31 9.12 36.90 12.09
CA GLY A 31 9.72 35.61 11.77
C GLY A 31 8.94 34.85 10.70
N ILE A 32 7.62 34.74 10.87
CA ILE A 32 6.72 34.08 9.91
C ILE A 32 6.75 34.80 8.57
N GLN A 33 6.62 36.13 8.58
CA GLN A 33 6.62 36.94 7.36
C GLN A 33 7.95 36.83 6.60
N GLY A 34 9.08 36.76 7.30
CA GLY A 34 10.38 36.52 6.68
C GLY A 34 10.44 35.18 5.93
N ILE A 35 9.91 34.11 6.53
CA ILE A 35 9.78 32.82 5.86
C ILE A 35 8.84 32.89 4.66
N GLU A 36 7.67 33.53 4.79
CA GLU A 36 6.72 33.69 3.68
C GLU A 36 7.36 34.41 2.50
N VAL A 37 8.11 35.50 2.72
CA VAL A 37 8.80 36.23 1.66
C VAL A 37 9.86 35.35 0.99
N MET A 38 10.67 34.62 1.77
CA MET A 38 11.67 33.72 1.21
C MET A 38 11.04 32.59 0.38
N MET A 39 9.92 32.03 0.86
CA MET A 39 9.23 30.91 0.22
C MET A 39 8.33 31.35 -0.95
N SER A 40 7.99 32.64 -1.04
CA SER A 40 7.29 33.23 -2.18
C SER A 40 8.22 33.48 -3.38
N SER A 41 9.52 33.24 -3.25
CA SER A 41 10.44 33.26 -4.38
C SER A 41 10.11 32.13 -5.36
N ARG A 42 10.18 32.43 -6.66
CA ARG A 42 9.79 31.51 -7.75
C ARG A 42 10.59 30.19 -7.74
N GLU A 43 11.80 30.22 -7.21
CA GLU A 43 12.68 29.07 -7.03
C GLU A 43 12.21 28.14 -5.90
N ALA A 44 11.72 28.69 -4.77
CA ALA A 44 11.26 27.90 -3.64
C ALA A 44 9.92 27.17 -3.92
N LEU A 45 8.99 27.81 -4.64
CA LEU A 45 7.72 27.20 -5.05
C LEU A 45 7.91 26.01 -5.99
N GLY A 46 8.94 26.06 -6.85
CA GLY A 46 9.29 24.95 -7.76
C GLY A 46 9.79 23.68 -7.05
N VAL A 47 10.32 23.82 -5.83
CA VAL A 47 10.90 22.70 -5.07
C VAL A 47 9.87 22.03 -4.16
N LEU A 48 8.96 22.81 -3.55
CA LEU A 48 8.03 22.28 -2.54
C LEU A 48 6.62 22.01 -3.08
N GLY A 49 6.25 22.55 -4.25
CA GLY A 49 4.96 22.28 -4.90
C GLY A 49 3.72 22.79 -4.17
N SER A 50 3.86 23.35 -2.96
CA SER A 50 2.80 23.93 -2.13
C SER A 50 3.35 25.13 -1.37
N ALA A 51 2.62 26.25 -1.40
CA ALA A 51 2.97 27.48 -0.69
C ALA A 51 2.82 27.36 0.84
N THR A 52 2.00 26.42 1.31
CA THR A 52 1.67 26.21 2.73
C THR A 52 2.55 25.14 3.39
N ALA A 53 3.14 24.21 2.63
CA ALA A 53 4.05 23.18 3.15
C ALA A 53 5.21 23.72 4.01
N PRO A 54 5.92 24.81 3.62
CA PRO A 54 7.03 25.33 4.42
C PRO A 54 6.59 25.79 5.82
N LEU A 55 5.41 26.39 5.95
CA LEU A 55 4.88 26.87 7.22
C LEU A 55 4.53 25.71 8.15
N VAL A 56 3.96 24.62 7.62
CA VAL A 56 3.70 23.40 8.39
C VAL A 56 4.99 22.74 8.85
N LEU A 57 6.01 22.66 7.98
CA LEU A 57 7.32 22.13 8.35
C LEU A 57 8.01 22.98 9.42
N LEU A 58 7.92 24.31 9.30
CA LEU A 58 8.43 25.19 10.35
C LEU A 58 7.66 24.96 11.66
N ALA A 59 6.34 24.91 11.64
CA ALA A 59 5.53 24.69 12.84
C ALA A 59 5.90 23.40 13.57
N LEU A 60 6.07 22.29 12.84
CA LEU A 60 6.53 21.00 13.37
C LEU A 60 7.96 21.08 13.94
N ALA A 61 8.82 21.92 13.37
CA ALA A 61 10.16 22.11 13.90
C ALA A 61 10.15 22.97 15.17
N LEU A 62 9.23 23.93 15.28
CA LEU A 62 9.09 24.84 16.42
C LEU A 62 8.38 24.17 17.62
N GLU A 63 7.40 23.29 17.41
CA GLU A 63 6.62 22.65 18.50
C GLU A 63 7.45 21.73 19.41
N GLU A 64 8.64 21.32 18.96
CA GLU A 64 9.58 20.51 19.72
C GLU A 64 10.68 21.36 20.40
N LYS A 65 10.70 22.68 20.16
CA LYS A 65 11.70 23.59 20.73
C LYS A 65 11.09 24.34 21.93
N PRO A 66 11.74 24.33 23.11
CA PRO A 66 11.26 25.06 24.27
C PRO A 66 11.08 26.55 23.99
N CYS A 67 10.02 27.15 24.55
CA CYS A 67 9.70 28.58 24.45
C CYS A 67 9.29 29.06 23.04
N LEU A 68 9.18 28.17 22.05
CA LEU A 68 8.74 28.48 20.68
C LEU A 68 7.36 27.90 20.36
N GLU A 69 6.61 27.47 21.38
CA GLU A 69 5.30 26.84 21.22
C GLU A 69 4.28 27.81 20.60
N ASP A 70 4.29 29.06 21.05
CA ASP A 70 3.40 30.10 20.52
C ASP A 70 3.72 30.42 19.05
N ALA A 71 5.00 30.33 18.65
CA ALA A 71 5.41 30.49 17.27
C ALA A 71 4.92 29.32 16.39
N ALA A 72 4.98 28.08 16.91
CA ALA A 72 4.42 26.92 16.23
C ALA A 72 2.90 27.06 16.02
N ILE A 73 2.16 27.47 17.07
CA ILE A 73 0.72 27.71 17.01
C ILE A 73 0.38 28.77 15.96
N GLN A 74 1.12 29.88 15.91
CA GLN A 74 0.90 30.93 14.92
C GLN A 74 1.22 30.46 13.49
N CYS A 75 2.27 29.66 13.28
CA CYS A 75 2.57 29.08 11.96
C CYS A 75 1.43 28.17 11.47
N TYR A 76 0.87 27.32 12.35
CA TYR A 76 -0.30 26.52 12.00
C TYR A 76 -1.54 27.37 11.76
N ALA A 77 -1.80 28.37 12.60
CA ALA A 77 -2.93 29.29 12.43
C ALA A 77 -2.88 30.01 11.07
N LYS A 78 -1.71 30.53 10.70
CA LYS A 78 -1.45 31.16 9.41
C LYS A 78 -1.66 30.19 8.24
N THR A 79 -1.18 28.95 8.39
CA THR A 79 -1.41 27.89 7.41
C THR A 79 -2.91 27.67 7.18
N VAL A 80 -3.69 27.57 8.27
CA VAL A 80 -5.15 27.45 8.18
C VAL A 80 -5.76 28.65 7.47
N GLU A 81 -5.29 29.88 7.70
CA GLU A 81 -5.80 31.05 6.99
C GLU A 81 -5.53 30.98 5.48
N LEU A 82 -4.32 30.59 5.08
CA LEU A 82 -3.95 30.46 3.66
C LEU A 82 -4.77 29.37 2.96
N LEU A 83 -4.99 28.24 3.62
CA LEU A 83 -5.85 27.16 3.12
C LEU A 83 -7.34 27.53 3.04
N ARG A 84 -7.77 28.67 3.62
CA ARG A 84 -9.18 29.12 3.53
C ARG A 84 -9.54 29.65 2.14
N GLY A 85 -8.55 30.14 1.40
CA GLY A 85 -8.72 30.62 0.02
C GLY A 85 -8.83 29.50 -1.02
N GLU A 86 -8.45 28.29 -0.64
CA GLU A 86 -8.57 27.08 -1.44
C GLU A 86 -9.94 26.41 -1.17
N LYS A 87 -10.43 25.57 -2.09
CA LYS A 87 -11.81 25.01 -2.01
C LYS A 87 -12.05 24.36 -0.63
N ARG A 88 -13.21 24.60 -0.02
CA ARG A 88 -13.57 24.03 1.30
C ARG A 88 -13.48 22.49 1.29
N GLY A 89 -13.17 21.88 2.45
CA GLY A 89 -13.19 20.41 2.62
C GLY A 89 -11.89 19.67 2.28
N HIS A 90 -10.73 20.35 2.28
CA HIS A 90 -9.44 19.69 2.07
C HIS A 90 -8.88 19.07 3.36
N TRP A 91 -8.44 17.82 3.27
CA TRP A 91 -7.80 17.08 4.37
C TRP A 91 -6.58 17.79 4.97
N GLU A 92 -5.86 18.60 4.20
CA GLU A 92 -4.73 19.42 4.68
C GLU A 92 -5.14 20.32 5.84
N ARG A 93 -6.29 20.99 5.70
CA ARG A 93 -6.85 21.88 6.71
C ARG A 93 -7.27 21.10 7.96
N CYS A 94 -7.95 19.97 7.79
CA CYS A 94 -8.31 19.09 8.91
C CYS A 94 -7.07 18.65 9.70
N VAL A 95 -6.03 18.17 9.00
CA VAL A 95 -4.80 17.67 9.61
C VAL A 95 -4.09 18.78 10.39
N VAL A 96 -3.99 19.99 9.83
CA VAL A 96 -3.38 21.14 10.51
C VAL A 96 -4.20 21.56 11.72
N LEU A 97 -5.53 21.60 11.62
CA LEU A 97 -6.43 21.96 12.73
C LEU A 97 -6.33 20.95 13.90
N GLN A 98 -6.26 19.66 13.62
CA GLN A 98 -6.04 18.64 14.65
C GLN A 98 -4.66 18.78 15.31
N GLN A 99 -3.61 19.02 14.51
CA GLN A 99 -2.25 19.16 15.02
C GLN A 99 -2.09 20.41 15.89
N VAL A 100 -2.59 21.58 15.47
CA VAL A 100 -2.53 22.79 16.31
C VAL A 100 -3.32 22.63 17.60
N GLY A 101 -4.49 21.97 17.56
CA GLY A 101 -5.25 21.64 18.77
C GLY A 101 -4.46 20.73 19.73
N LYS A 102 -3.74 19.73 19.19
CA LYS A 102 -2.86 18.84 19.97
C LYS A 102 -1.69 19.60 20.59
N VAL A 103 -1.07 20.52 19.87
CA VAL A 103 0.03 21.37 20.39
C VAL A 103 -0.48 22.28 21.51
N CYS A 104 -1.63 22.95 21.31
CA CYS A 104 -2.27 23.74 22.37
C CYS A 104 -2.51 22.90 23.64
N LEU A 105 -2.95 21.64 23.51
CA LEU A 105 -3.11 20.72 24.64
C LEU A 105 -1.79 20.35 25.32
N LYS A 106 -0.75 20.03 24.54
CA LYS A 106 0.60 19.70 25.06
C LYS A 106 1.15 20.81 25.96
N HIS A 107 0.77 22.06 25.68
CA HIS A 107 1.28 23.25 26.37
C HIS A 107 0.25 23.94 27.30
N GLY A 108 -0.82 23.24 27.69
CA GLY A 108 -1.78 23.74 28.68
C GLY A 108 -2.74 24.83 28.20
N GLN A 109 -2.79 25.10 26.89
CA GLN A 109 -3.69 26.10 26.29
C GLN A 109 -5.05 25.47 25.96
N HIS A 110 -5.72 24.88 26.96
CA HIS A 110 -6.91 24.02 26.79
C HIS A 110 -8.09 24.74 26.10
N ARG A 111 -8.33 26.02 26.44
CA ARG A 111 -9.40 26.82 25.79
C ARG A 111 -9.12 27.03 24.30
N GLN A 112 -7.88 27.33 23.95
CA GLN A 112 -7.49 27.54 22.57
C GLN A 112 -7.53 26.23 21.78
N ALA A 113 -7.12 25.12 22.41
CA ALA A 113 -7.24 23.79 21.83
C ALA A 113 -8.67 23.48 21.40
N LEU A 114 -9.67 23.74 22.27
CA LEU A 114 -11.08 23.52 21.92
C LEU A 114 -11.53 24.33 20.70
N VAL A 115 -11.09 25.58 20.57
CA VAL A 115 -11.43 26.41 19.40
C VAL A 115 -10.94 25.75 18.11
N TRP A 116 -9.70 25.27 18.10
CA TRP A 116 -9.12 24.59 16.94
C TRP A 116 -9.76 23.23 16.66
N LEU A 117 -9.99 22.42 17.70
CA LEU A 117 -10.57 21.08 17.56
C LEU A 117 -12.04 21.14 17.14
N ASN A 118 -12.82 22.13 17.60
CA ASN A 118 -14.20 22.32 17.15
C ASN A 118 -14.24 22.71 15.66
N ARG A 119 -13.37 23.63 15.23
CA ARG A 119 -13.20 23.94 13.79
C ARG A 119 -12.77 22.72 12.98
N CYS A 120 -11.90 21.89 13.54
CA CYS A 120 -11.51 20.62 12.91
C CYS A 120 -12.71 19.69 12.71
N ALA A 121 -13.62 19.63 13.68
CA ALA A 121 -14.82 18.81 13.60
C ALA A 121 -15.78 19.31 12.51
N GLU A 122 -15.96 20.64 12.40
CA GLU A 122 -16.75 21.27 11.33
C GLU A 122 -16.19 20.93 9.94
N GLU A 123 -14.88 21.08 9.73
CA GLU A 123 -14.23 20.76 8.45
C GLU A 123 -14.26 19.25 8.14
N LEU A 124 -14.19 18.40 9.16
CA LEU A 124 -14.25 16.95 8.98
C LEU A 124 -15.60 16.48 8.43
N VAL A 125 -16.71 17.18 8.74
CA VAL A 125 -18.04 16.88 8.20
C VAL A 125 -18.11 17.16 6.69
N GLU A 126 -17.38 18.17 6.21
CA GLU A 126 -17.33 18.54 4.79
C GLU A 126 -16.24 17.76 4.02
N ALA A 127 -15.33 17.08 4.72
CA ALA A 127 -14.21 16.37 4.10
C ALA A 127 -14.68 15.12 3.33
N THR A 128 -14.16 14.94 2.12
CA THR A 128 -14.47 13.79 1.26
C THR A 128 -13.28 12.86 1.09
N GLY A 129 -13.51 11.55 1.01
CA GLY A 129 -12.46 10.55 0.86
C GLY A 129 -11.72 10.21 2.16
N HIS A 130 -10.47 9.77 2.05
CA HIS A 130 -9.67 9.36 3.21
C HIS A 130 -8.31 10.08 3.22
N PRO A 131 -7.86 10.61 4.37
CA PRO A 131 -6.63 11.39 4.42
C PRO A 131 -5.40 10.54 4.08
N LYS A 132 -5.42 9.24 4.42
CA LYS A 132 -4.42 8.25 4.01
C LYS A 132 -4.19 8.14 2.50
N ASN A 133 -5.23 8.38 1.71
CA ASN A 133 -5.18 8.24 0.25
C ASN A 133 -4.92 9.58 -0.44
N MET A 134 -4.79 10.67 0.32
CA MET A 134 -4.61 12.01 -0.21
C MET A 134 -3.14 12.40 -0.28
N THR A 135 -2.81 13.20 -1.29
CA THR A 135 -1.49 13.81 -1.42
C THR A 135 -1.53 15.16 -0.69
N LEU A 136 -1.09 15.17 0.56
CA LEU A 136 -1.12 16.36 1.41
C LEU A 136 0.11 17.24 1.16
N PHE A 137 -0.14 18.53 0.96
CA PHE A 137 0.81 19.60 0.68
C PHE A 137 1.77 19.22 -0.44
N ALA A 138 1.23 18.91 -1.61
CA ALA A 138 1.97 18.43 -2.78
C ALA A 138 2.87 17.19 -2.52
N GLY A 139 2.55 16.41 -1.48
CA GLY A 139 3.25 15.17 -1.14
C GLY A 139 4.33 15.34 -0.08
N ALA A 140 4.51 16.55 0.46
CA ALA A 140 5.40 16.80 1.59
C ALA A 140 4.95 16.06 2.86
N PHE A 141 3.64 15.77 2.99
CA PHE A 141 3.09 15.07 4.14
C PHE A 141 2.28 13.84 3.76
N LYS A 142 2.28 12.87 4.68
CA LYS A 142 1.42 11.68 4.62
C LYS A 142 0.94 11.38 6.03
N THR A 143 -0.33 11.06 6.17
CA THR A 143 -0.86 10.49 7.40
C THR A 143 -1.26 9.03 7.16
N PRO A 144 -0.91 8.09 8.07
CA PRO A 144 -1.36 6.71 7.96
C PRO A 144 -2.84 6.55 8.38
N GLN A 145 -3.42 7.57 9.02
CA GLN A 145 -4.75 7.51 9.61
C GLN A 145 -5.84 7.41 8.54
N THR A 146 -6.77 6.51 8.75
CA THR A 146 -8.07 6.49 8.07
C THR A 146 -8.96 7.64 8.58
N MET A 147 -10.03 7.96 7.85
CA MET A 147 -11.01 8.95 8.29
C MET A 147 -11.60 8.60 9.67
N ALA A 148 -11.84 7.31 9.90
CA ALA A 148 -12.29 6.76 11.17
C ALA A 148 -11.32 7.06 12.32
N GLU A 149 -10.07 6.63 12.19
CA GLU A 149 -9.02 6.84 13.20
C GLU A 149 -8.78 8.33 13.45
N PHE A 150 -8.88 9.15 12.40
CA PHE A 150 -8.77 10.60 12.50
C PHE A 150 -9.91 11.19 13.34
N GLY A 151 -11.16 10.80 13.08
CA GLY A 151 -12.33 11.24 13.85
C GLY A 151 -12.29 10.78 15.31
N VAL A 152 -11.91 9.54 15.57
CA VAL A 152 -11.69 9.02 16.94
C VAL A 152 -10.64 9.84 17.68
N THR A 153 -9.51 10.13 17.02
CA THR A 153 -8.43 10.93 17.62
C THR A 153 -8.92 12.33 17.95
N LEU A 154 -9.70 12.95 17.05
CA LEU A 154 -10.28 14.27 17.26
C LEU A 154 -11.19 14.30 18.49
N GLU A 155 -12.11 13.35 18.62
CA GLU A 155 -13.04 13.28 19.76
C GLU A 155 -12.30 13.00 21.08
N LYS A 156 -11.25 12.16 21.08
CA LYS A 156 -10.38 11.98 22.25
C LYS A 156 -9.67 13.26 22.67
N LEU A 157 -9.18 14.05 21.71
CA LEU A 157 -8.53 15.34 22.02
C LEU A 157 -9.55 16.35 22.58
N ARG A 158 -10.79 16.37 22.06
CA ARG A 158 -11.88 17.21 22.61
C ARG A 158 -12.25 16.79 24.03
N ALA A 159 -12.41 15.49 24.27
CA ALA A 159 -12.65 14.95 25.60
C ALA A 159 -11.54 15.36 26.59
N LYS A 160 -10.27 15.20 26.19
CA LYS A 160 -9.12 15.65 26.98
C LYS A 160 -9.17 17.15 27.28
N SER A 161 -9.53 17.97 26.29
CA SER A 161 -9.63 19.42 26.48
C SER A 161 -10.70 19.81 27.50
N TYR A 162 -11.87 19.15 27.48
CA TYR A 162 -12.93 19.38 28.46
C TYR A 162 -12.59 18.86 29.84
N MET A 163 -11.91 17.71 29.92
CA MET A 163 -11.38 17.18 31.18
C MET A 163 -10.42 18.18 31.84
N ASP A 164 -9.46 18.70 31.08
CA ASP A 164 -8.48 19.66 31.58
C ASP A 164 -9.12 21.03 31.94
N LEU A 165 -10.33 21.32 31.46
CA LEU A 165 -11.14 22.49 31.83
C LEU A 165 -12.13 22.24 32.98
N GLY A 166 -12.26 20.99 33.45
CA GLY A 166 -13.19 20.61 34.52
C GLY A 166 -14.65 20.43 34.07
N ASP A 167 -14.94 20.35 32.77
CA ASP A 167 -16.28 20.08 32.24
C ASP A 167 -16.46 18.56 32.05
N GLU A 168 -16.82 17.87 33.13
CA GLU A 168 -16.98 16.40 33.15
C GLU A 168 -18.10 15.91 32.24
N GLU A 169 -19.19 16.68 32.10
CA GLU A 169 -20.33 16.31 31.26
C GLU A 169 -19.92 16.26 29.79
N LYS A 170 -19.28 17.32 29.28
CA LYS A 170 -18.81 17.35 27.90
C LYS A 170 -17.67 16.38 27.66
N CYS A 171 -16.77 16.21 28.64
CA CYS A 171 -15.72 15.19 28.57
C CYS A 171 -16.34 13.80 28.34
N ARG A 172 -17.32 13.42 29.15
CA ARG A 172 -18.03 12.13 29.03
C ARG A 172 -18.72 12.00 27.68
N TYR A 173 -19.39 13.05 27.19
CA TYR A 173 -20.02 13.05 25.88
C TYR A 173 -19.02 12.73 24.75
N HIS A 174 -17.91 13.46 24.67
CA HIS A 174 -16.90 13.28 23.63
C HIS A 174 -16.16 11.94 23.76
N TYR A 175 -15.97 11.44 24.99
CA TYR A 175 -15.39 10.12 25.20
C TYR A 175 -16.32 8.99 24.73
N LEU A 176 -17.63 9.10 25.01
CA LEU A 176 -18.63 8.16 24.51
C LEU A 176 -18.73 8.20 22.98
N GLU A 177 -18.64 9.38 22.38
CA GLU A 177 -18.63 9.52 20.92
C GLU A 177 -17.37 8.91 20.30
N ALA A 178 -16.19 9.12 20.90
CA ALA A 178 -14.96 8.45 20.47
C ALA A 178 -15.10 6.92 20.53
N ARG A 179 -15.70 6.37 21.60
CA ARG A 179 -16.00 4.94 21.71
C ARG A 179 -17.00 4.46 20.66
N ARG A 180 -18.08 5.21 20.43
CA ARG A 180 -19.08 4.90 19.40
C ARG A 180 -18.42 4.82 18.02
N LEU A 181 -17.53 5.77 17.71
CA LEU A 181 -16.76 5.76 16.48
C LEU A 181 -15.82 4.55 16.44
N GLU A 182 -15.06 4.26 17.51
CA GLU A 182 -14.21 3.08 17.57
C GLU A 182 -14.98 1.78 17.35
N GLU A 183 -16.12 1.60 18.00
CA GLU A 183 -17.01 0.42 17.82
C GLU A 183 -17.61 0.36 16.42
N ALA A 184 -17.97 1.52 15.84
CA ALA A 184 -18.44 1.60 14.46
C ALA A 184 -17.39 1.14 13.44
N PHE A 185 -16.10 1.17 13.79
CA PHE A 185 -14.99 0.77 12.91
C PHE A 185 -14.29 -0.53 13.33
N ASN A 186 -14.40 -0.90 14.61
CA ASN A 186 -14.00 -2.18 15.19
C ASN A 186 -15.18 -3.14 15.14
N GLY A 187 -15.42 -3.65 13.94
CA GLY A 187 -16.48 -4.61 13.65
C GLY A 187 -16.28 -5.20 12.27
N ASP A 188 -17.01 -6.28 11.98
CA ASP A 188 -17.06 -6.88 10.65
C ASP A 188 -17.36 -5.79 9.59
N ALA A 189 -16.89 -5.95 8.36
CA ALA A 189 -17.10 -5.00 7.26
C ALA A 189 -18.57 -4.61 7.07
N VAL A 190 -19.49 -5.49 7.47
CA VAL A 190 -20.95 -5.26 7.47
C VAL A 190 -21.37 -4.29 8.59
N GLN A 191 -20.85 -4.42 9.81
CA GLN A 191 -21.13 -3.50 10.93
C GLN A 191 -20.61 -2.08 10.64
N ARG A 192 -19.47 -1.98 9.94
CA ARG A 192 -18.92 -0.69 9.48
C ARG A 192 -19.85 0.05 8.52
N VAL A 193 -20.50 -0.67 7.61
CA VAL A 193 -21.45 -0.08 6.65
C VAL A 193 -22.74 0.35 7.33
N GLU A 194 -23.26 -0.45 8.27
CA GLU A 194 -24.46 -0.13 9.04
C GLU A 194 -24.24 1.12 9.92
N ALA A 195 -23.12 1.21 10.63
CA ALA A 195 -22.83 2.34 11.52
C ALA A 195 -22.51 3.66 10.80
N LEU A 196 -21.90 3.60 9.61
CA LEU A 196 -21.60 4.77 8.77
C LEU A 196 -22.84 5.34 8.06
N SER A 197 -23.84 4.52 7.81
CA SER A 197 -24.96 4.90 6.95
C SER A 197 -25.94 5.89 7.58
N GLY A 198 -25.92 6.11 8.91
CA GLY A 198 -26.74 7.09 9.63
C GLY A 198 -28.27 6.88 9.51
N ASN A 199 -28.71 6.06 8.56
CA ASN A 199 -30.07 5.62 8.40
C ASN A 199 -30.34 4.58 9.48
N LYS A 200 -31.03 5.03 10.53
CA LYS A 200 -32.04 4.17 11.15
C LYS A 200 -33.04 3.80 10.05
N VAL A 201 -32.72 2.80 9.24
CA VAL A 201 -33.74 1.99 8.60
C VAL A 201 -34.42 1.28 9.77
N SER A 202 -35.47 1.91 10.29
CA SER A 202 -36.43 1.28 11.17
C SER A 202 -36.84 -0.05 10.54
N GLY A 203 -36.25 -1.14 11.02
CA GLY A 203 -36.46 -2.49 10.49
C GLY A 203 -35.24 -3.42 10.44
N VAL A 204 -34.00 -2.93 10.61
CA VAL A 204 -32.79 -3.81 10.51
C VAL A 204 -32.21 -4.22 11.87
N GLY A 205 -32.64 -3.58 12.97
CA GLY A 205 -32.26 -3.97 14.34
C GLY A 205 -32.75 -5.36 14.77
N ASP A 206 -33.60 -6.01 13.97
CA ASP A 206 -34.26 -7.29 14.28
C ASP A 206 -33.82 -8.45 13.37
N LEU A 207 -32.79 -8.23 12.53
CA LEU A 207 -32.38 -9.23 11.53
C LEU A 207 -31.50 -10.35 12.09
N TRP A 208 -31.06 -10.25 13.35
CA TRP A 208 -30.23 -11.25 14.02
C TRP A 208 -30.65 -11.54 15.47
N SER A 209 -31.82 -11.05 15.88
CA SER A 209 -32.47 -11.33 17.17
C SER A 209 -33.12 -12.72 17.22
N VAL A 210 -33.24 -13.39 16.07
CA VAL A 210 -33.77 -14.76 15.94
C VAL A 210 -32.73 -15.76 16.41
N HIS A 211 -33.08 -16.59 17.39
CA HIS A 211 -32.23 -17.70 17.87
C HIS A 211 -31.93 -18.68 16.74
N ALA A 212 -30.68 -19.17 16.67
CA ALA A 212 -30.26 -20.15 15.66
C ALA A 212 -31.19 -21.37 15.71
N SER A 213 -31.81 -21.69 14.58
CA SER A 213 -32.72 -22.84 14.47
C SER A 213 -31.96 -24.16 14.39
N ASP A 214 -30.69 -24.11 13.96
CA ASP A 214 -29.77 -25.24 13.87
C ASP A 214 -28.34 -24.81 14.19
N GLU A 215 -27.71 -25.45 15.18
CA GLU A 215 -26.28 -25.33 15.50
C GLU A 215 -25.52 -26.51 14.91
N ARG A 216 -24.58 -26.24 13.99
CA ARG A 216 -23.72 -27.25 13.37
C ARG A 216 -22.28 -27.04 13.77
N ALA A 217 -21.70 -28.02 14.47
CA ALA A 217 -20.27 -28.04 14.72
C ALA A 217 -19.50 -28.32 13.41
N LEU A 218 -18.60 -27.42 13.03
CA LEU A 218 -17.68 -27.63 11.91
C LEU A 218 -16.60 -28.64 12.35
N LYS A 219 -16.60 -29.81 11.70
CA LYS A 219 -15.67 -30.91 12.01
C LYS A 219 -14.33 -30.79 11.28
N GLU A 220 -14.33 -30.14 10.13
CA GLU A 220 -13.16 -30.01 9.24
C GLU A 220 -13.12 -28.59 8.67
N TYR A 221 -11.92 -28.11 8.34
CA TYR A 221 -11.70 -26.85 7.65
C TYR A 221 -10.35 -26.87 6.91
N ARG A 222 -10.20 -25.98 5.93
CA ARG A 222 -8.92 -25.74 5.26
C ARG A 222 -8.32 -24.43 5.75
N TYR A 223 -6.99 -24.33 5.75
CA TYR A 223 -6.32 -23.07 6.05
C TYR A 223 -5.07 -22.85 5.21
N THR A 224 -4.70 -21.58 5.07
CA THR A 224 -3.41 -21.15 4.51
C THR A 224 -2.71 -20.25 5.50
N ASP A 225 -1.46 -20.58 5.84
CA ASP A 225 -0.62 -19.75 6.69
C ASP A 225 0.11 -18.68 5.87
N GLU A 226 -0.16 -17.40 6.15
CA GLU A 226 0.46 -16.23 5.51
C GLU A 226 1.54 -15.59 6.42
N GLY A 227 2.06 -16.31 7.40
CA GLY A 227 3.04 -15.83 8.37
C GLY A 227 2.35 -15.12 9.54
N SER A 228 2.05 -13.83 9.40
CA SER A 228 1.41 -13.03 10.47
C SER A 228 -0.09 -13.31 10.65
N THR A 229 -0.71 -13.97 9.67
CA THR A 229 -2.15 -14.21 9.61
C THR A 229 -2.42 -15.57 9.01
N VAL A 230 -3.57 -16.15 9.35
CA VAL A 230 -4.03 -17.42 8.78
C VAL A 230 -5.38 -17.26 8.15
N LEU A 231 -5.51 -17.76 6.94
CA LEU A 231 -6.73 -17.70 6.17
C LEU A 231 -7.47 -19.02 6.35
N LEU A 232 -8.55 -19.03 7.12
CA LEU A 232 -9.48 -20.15 7.14
C LEU A 232 -10.30 -20.15 5.85
N ILE A 233 -10.46 -21.30 5.24
CA ILE A 233 -11.18 -21.50 3.99
C ILE A 233 -12.33 -22.47 4.25
N LEU A 234 -13.55 -21.92 4.22
CA LEU A 234 -14.80 -22.63 4.45
C LEU A 234 -15.59 -22.71 3.14
N ASP A 235 -15.40 -23.80 2.41
CA ASP A 235 -16.22 -24.14 1.24
C ASP A 235 -17.70 -24.28 1.61
N PHE A 236 -18.57 -23.67 0.80
CA PHE A 236 -20.01 -23.59 1.07
C PHE A 236 -20.67 -24.96 1.16
N LYS A 237 -20.34 -25.86 0.23
CA LYS A 237 -20.89 -27.21 0.17
C LYS A 237 -20.28 -28.12 1.23
N ASP A 238 -18.95 -28.21 1.24
CA ASP A 238 -18.23 -29.21 2.04
C ASP A 238 -18.25 -28.88 3.54
N HIS A 239 -18.18 -27.60 3.91
CA HIS A 239 -18.09 -27.19 5.31
C HIS A 239 -19.41 -26.60 5.84
N LEU A 240 -20.01 -25.66 5.10
CA LEU A 240 -21.21 -24.94 5.55
C LEU A 240 -22.52 -25.68 5.21
N GLY A 241 -22.47 -26.71 4.37
CA GLY A 241 -23.64 -27.49 3.95
C GLY A 241 -24.66 -26.71 3.11
N LEU A 242 -24.22 -25.67 2.41
CA LEU A 242 -25.05 -24.84 1.54
C LEU A 242 -25.18 -25.46 0.15
N ASP A 243 -26.41 -25.59 -0.33
CA ASP A 243 -26.69 -26.10 -1.68
C ASP A 243 -26.11 -25.20 -2.78
N GLU A 244 -25.70 -25.81 -3.89
CA GLU A 244 -25.10 -25.09 -5.03
C GLU A 244 -26.04 -24.02 -5.60
N ALA A 245 -27.36 -24.25 -5.57
CA ALA A 245 -28.37 -23.29 -5.99
C ALA A 245 -28.36 -22.00 -5.14
N LEU A 246 -28.07 -22.11 -3.85
CA LEU A 246 -27.98 -20.99 -2.92
C LEU A 246 -26.63 -20.27 -3.04
N SER A 247 -25.61 -20.92 -3.59
CA SER A 247 -24.29 -20.30 -3.76
C SER A 247 -24.35 -19.01 -4.61
N HIS A 248 -25.28 -18.90 -5.56
CA HIS A 248 -25.43 -17.74 -6.45
C HIS A 248 -26.06 -16.51 -5.77
N THR A 249 -27.00 -16.72 -4.84
CA THR A 249 -27.78 -15.65 -4.20
C THR A 249 -27.15 -15.13 -2.92
N VAL A 250 -26.16 -15.85 -2.41
CA VAL A 250 -25.50 -15.55 -1.14
C VAL A 250 -24.44 -14.47 -1.31
N ALA A 251 -24.57 -13.40 -0.54
CA ALA A 251 -23.63 -12.28 -0.45
C ALA A 251 -23.01 -12.19 0.95
N LEU A 252 -21.95 -11.39 1.10
CA LEU A 252 -21.22 -11.28 2.37
C LEU A 252 -22.12 -10.81 3.52
N GLN A 253 -23.11 -9.97 3.23
CA GLN A 253 -24.13 -9.49 4.19
C GLN A 253 -24.97 -10.61 4.84
N HIS A 254 -24.99 -11.81 4.26
CA HIS A 254 -25.71 -12.96 4.80
C HIS A 254 -24.89 -13.75 5.83
N PHE A 255 -23.62 -13.40 6.03
CA PHE A 255 -22.75 -14.02 7.02
C PHE A 255 -22.49 -13.07 8.18
N ARG A 256 -22.35 -13.65 9.38
CA ARG A 256 -21.72 -13.00 10.52
C ARG A 256 -20.65 -13.93 11.06
N VAL A 257 -19.46 -13.39 11.31
CA VAL A 257 -18.35 -14.15 11.86
C VAL A 257 -17.95 -13.55 13.19
N ASP A 258 -18.23 -14.28 14.27
CA ASP A 258 -17.80 -13.93 15.62
C ASP A 258 -16.59 -14.80 15.98
N CYS A 259 -15.44 -14.18 16.21
CA CYS A 259 -14.26 -14.90 16.65
C CYS A 259 -14.05 -14.66 18.14
N THR A 260 -13.99 -15.76 18.88
CA THR A 260 -13.53 -15.76 20.27
C THR A 260 -12.19 -16.45 20.34
N ASN A 261 -11.57 -16.38 21.51
CA ASN A 261 -10.33 -17.08 21.82
C ASN A 261 -10.50 -18.59 21.60
N ARG A 262 -11.71 -19.16 21.67
CA ARG A 262 -11.92 -20.62 21.66
C ARG A 262 -12.65 -21.13 20.42
N SER A 263 -13.25 -20.26 19.62
CA SER A 263 -14.05 -20.63 18.46
C SER A 263 -14.18 -19.50 17.46
N VAL A 264 -14.30 -19.86 16.19
CA VAL A 264 -14.88 -19.00 15.14
C VAL A 264 -16.31 -19.46 14.93
N VAL A 265 -17.27 -18.61 15.22
CA VAL A 265 -18.69 -18.85 14.97
C VAL A 265 -19.06 -18.15 13.67
N VAL A 266 -19.47 -18.93 12.68
CA VAL A 266 -19.99 -18.42 11.40
C VAL A 266 -21.50 -18.59 11.39
N ARG A 267 -22.24 -17.51 11.56
CA ARG A 267 -23.69 -17.48 11.37
C ARG A 267 -24.03 -17.14 9.93
N PHE A 268 -25.04 -17.80 9.39
CA PHE A 268 -25.52 -17.60 8.04
C PHE A 268 -27.05 -17.50 8.02
N ARG A 269 -27.59 -16.46 7.39
CA ARG A 269 -29.03 -16.26 7.22
C ARG A 269 -29.38 -15.99 5.76
N LEU A 270 -30.33 -16.74 5.22
CA LEU A 270 -30.89 -16.50 3.88
C LEU A 270 -32.01 -15.46 3.95
N ARG A 271 -31.98 -14.48 3.05
CA ARG A 271 -32.94 -13.37 2.99
C ARG A 271 -34.41 -13.81 2.77
N ASN A 272 -34.63 -15.06 2.35
CA ASN A 272 -35.95 -15.61 2.01
C ASN A 272 -36.47 -16.64 3.02
N ALA A 273 -35.75 -16.88 4.13
CA ALA A 273 -36.18 -17.80 5.18
C ALA A 273 -35.90 -17.19 6.56
N ASP A 274 -36.87 -17.27 7.47
CA ASP A 274 -36.71 -16.87 8.87
C ASP A 274 -35.79 -17.80 9.69
N THR A 275 -35.10 -18.72 9.01
CA THR A 275 -34.17 -19.67 9.59
C THR A 275 -32.75 -19.14 9.54
N VAL A 276 -32.11 -19.04 10.72
CA VAL A 276 -30.69 -18.71 10.88
C VAL A 276 -29.93 -20.01 11.14
N GLN A 277 -28.98 -20.33 10.27
CA GLN A 277 -28.07 -21.47 10.47
C GLN A 277 -26.79 -20.98 11.15
N GLU A 278 -26.40 -21.61 12.25
CA GLU A 278 -25.16 -21.31 12.95
C GLU A 278 -24.15 -22.43 12.77
N SER A 279 -22.98 -22.12 12.22
CA SER A 279 -21.88 -23.06 12.04
C SER A 279 -20.73 -22.68 12.97
N VAL A 280 -20.44 -23.51 13.96
CA VAL A 280 -19.43 -23.23 14.99
C VAL A 280 -18.16 -24.02 14.69
N LEU A 281 -17.07 -23.31 14.36
CA LEU A 281 -15.73 -23.87 14.31
C LEU A 281 -15.06 -23.72 15.67
N ARG A 282 -14.80 -24.84 16.36
CA ARG A 282 -14.02 -24.82 17.60
C ARG A 282 -12.53 -24.75 17.25
N LEU A 283 -11.84 -23.78 17.82
CA LEU A 283 -10.42 -23.56 17.56
C LEU A 283 -9.52 -24.33 18.53
N THR A 284 -10.04 -24.98 19.56
CA THR A 284 -9.21 -25.77 20.50
C THR A 284 -8.46 -26.89 19.75
N PRO A 285 -7.12 -27.01 19.89
CA PRO A 285 -6.24 -26.39 20.89
C PRO A 285 -5.62 -25.03 20.53
N LEU A 286 -5.82 -24.51 19.31
CA LEU A 286 -5.24 -23.30 18.71
C LEU A 286 -5.74 -21.97 19.29
N ALA A 287 -6.51 -22.04 20.37
CA ALA A 287 -7.14 -20.92 21.06
C ALA A 287 -6.15 -19.84 21.57
N ARG A 288 -4.88 -20.22 21.74
CA ARG A 288 -3.80 -19.37 22.27
C ARG A 288 -2.90 -18.79 21.17
N GLU A 289 -3.21 -19.05 19.90
CA GLU A 289 -2.36 -18.63 18.78
C GLU A 289 -2.96 -17.45 18.00
N ILE A 290 -4.19 -17.04 18.33
CA ILE A 290 -4.95 -16.04 17.57
C ILE A 290 -5.37 -14.82 18.39
N VAL A 291 -5.44 -13.68 17.71
CA VAL A 291 -6.04 -12.45 18.22
C VAL A 291 -7.53 -12.45 17.84
N PRO A 292 -8.47 -12.58 18.79
CA PRO A 292 -9.89 -12.80 18.49
C PRO A 292 -10.60 -11.62 17.82
N GLN A 293 -10.04 -10.42 17.95
CA GLN A 293 -10.72 -9.15 17.63
C GLN A 293 -10.56 -8.73 16.16
N ASP A 294 -9.64 -9.39 15.42
CA ASP A 294 -9.36 -9.04 14.03
C ASP A 294 -9.77 -10.20 13.13
N THR A 295 -11.00 -10.17 12.61
CA THR A 295 -11.36 -11.07 11.50
C THR A 295 -11.83 -10.30 10.28
N VAL A 296 -11.48 -10.81 9.10
CA VAL A 296 -11.96 -10.25 7.83
C VAL A 296 -12.54 -11.38 7.00
N PRO A 297 -13.89 -11.50 6.93
CA PRO A 297 -14.52 -12.45 6.03
C PRO A 297 -14.50 -11.93 4.59
N ARG A 298 -14.24 -12.82 3.65
CA ARG A 298 -14.28 -12.56 2.21
C ARG A 298 -14.95 -13.70 1.50
N LEU A 299 -15.78 -13.38 0.51
CA LEU A 299 -16.28 -14.38 -0.42
C LEU A 299 -15.35 -14.49 -1.62
N ARG A 300 -14.94 -15.71 -1.94
CA ARG A 300 -14.14 -16.01 -3.13
C ARG A 300 -14.69 -17.21 -3.88
N GLY A 301 -14.30 -17.33 -5.15
CA GLY A 301 -14.66 -18.43 -6.02
C GLY A 301 -15.82 -18.10 -6.97
N CYS A 302 -15.86 -18.84 -8.09
CA CYS A 302 -16.96 -18.80 -9.04
C CYS A 302 -18.19 -19.50 -8.46
N ALA A 303 -19.36 -19.22 -9.01
CA ALA A 303 -20.57 -19.87 -8.56
C ALA A 303 -20.49 -21.41 -8.75
N GLY A 304 -20.97 -22.18 -7.76
CA GLY A 304 -20.73 -23.62 -7.63
C GLY A 304 -19.43 -24.01 -6.89
N ARG A 305 -18.46 -23.10 -6.73
CA ARG A 305 -17.24 -23.29 -5.90
C ARG A 305 -16.96 -22.09 -5.00
N ARG A 306 -18.04 -21.45 -4.51
CA ARG A 306 -17.92 -20.33 -3.58
C ARG A 306 -17.47 -20.82 -2.21
N ARG A 307 -16.59 -20.02 -1.60
CA ARG A 307 -16.04 -20.27 -0.27
C ARG A 307 -15.98 -18.98 0.53
N LEU A 308 -16.17 -19.12 1.84
CA LEU A 308 -15.94 -18.07 2.81
C LEU A 308 -14.50 -18.16 3.30
N GLU A 309 -13.71 -17.14 3.01
CA GLU A 309 -12.35 -16.99 3.53
C GLU A 309 -12.41 -16.11 4.78
N VAL A 310 -12.07 -16.65 5.95
CA VAL A 310 -12.02 -15.90 7.22
C VAL A 310 -10.55 -15.70 7.59
N LYS A 311 -10.08 -14.46 7.49
CA LYS A 311 -8.70 -14.12 7.88
C LYS A 311 -8.61 -13.94 9.38
N LEU A 312 -7.80 -14.76 10.05
CA LEU A 312 -7.43 -14.69 11.46
C LEU A 312 -6.02 -14.12 11.63
N PHE A 313 -5.77 -13.40 12.71
CA PHE A 313 -4.46 -12.82 13.01
C PHE A 313 -3.77 -13.62 14.10
N LYS A 314 -2.49 -13.90 13.92
CA LYS A 314 -1.72 -14.63 14.92
C LYS A 314 -1.27 -13.70 16.03
N GLU A 315 -1.26 -14.22 17.25
CA GLU A 315 -0.63 -13.56 18.40
C GLU A 315 0.90 -13.46 18.16
N GLU A 316 1.53 -14.58 17.79
CA GLU A 316 2.94 -14.62 17.41
C GLU A 316 3.11 -14.69 15.88
N LYS A 317 3.47 -13.57 15.27
CA LYS A 317 3.52 -13.38 13.80
C LYS A 317 4.60 -14.17 13.07
N GLY A 318 5.47 -14.88 13.79
CA GLY A 318 6.63 -15.60 13.25
C GLY A 318 6.57 -17.12 13.37
N LEU A 319 5.61 -17.68 14.13
CA LEU A 319 5.49 -19.11 14.30
C LEU A 319 4.55 -19.72 13.25
N PRO A 320 4.92 -20.84 12.60
CA PRO A 320 4.02 -21.54 11.71
C PRO A 320 2.82 -22.09 12.49
N TRP A 321 1.63 -21.97 11.93
CA TRP A 321 0.42 -22.51 12.53
C TRP A 321 0.42 -24.03 12.39
N ALA A 322 0.33 -24.76 13.51
CA ALA A 322 0.33 -26.22 13.54
C ALA A 322 -0.94 -26.73 14.24
N GLY A 323 -1.90 -27.28 13.49
CA GLY A 323 -3.16 -27.78 14.05
C GLY A 323 -3.68 -29.04 13.37
N ASP A 324 -4.08 -30.01 14.19
CA ASP A 324 -4.39 -31.42 13.84
C ASP A 324 -5.86 -31.71 13.45
N LEU A 325 -6.68 -30.72 13.09
CA LEU A 325 -8.08 -30.94 12.66
C LEU A 325 -8.25 -30.89 11.13
N VAL A 326 -7.37 -31.60 10.41
CA VAL A 326 -7.44 -31.79 8.95
C VAL A 326 -7.68 -33.27 8.66
N ALA A 327 -8.80 -33.64 8.03
CA ALA A 327 -8.98 -35.01 7.56
C ALA A 327 -8.56 -35.16 6.09
N SER A 328 -7.68 -36.14 5.88
CA SER A 328 -7.19 -36.63 4.61
C SER A 328 -8.28 -37.27 3.74
N THR A 329 -8.29 -36.99 2.42
CA THR A 329 -8.17 -37.97 1.30
C THR A 329 -8.70 -37.41 -0.03
N GLY A 330 -7.90 -37.49 -1.12
CA GLY A 330 -8.39 -37.29 -2.50
C GLY A 330 -7.33 -36.95 -3.57
N ARG A 331 -6.65 -37.98 -4.08
CA ARG A 331 -5.68 -38.14 -5.20
C ARG A 331 -5.75 -37.14 -6.39
N GLY A 332 -4.69 -36.84 -7.15
CA GLY A 332 -3.33 -37.41 -7.33
C GLY A 332 -2.43 -36.40 -8.09
N ASN A 333 -1.13 -36.58 -8.38
CA ASN A 333 -0.13 -37.67 -8.44
C ASN A 333 1.25 -37.02 -8.13
N SER A 334 2.35 -37.61 -7.63
CA SER A 334 2.79 -39.00 -7.42
C SER A 334 4.07 -39.05 -6.53
N VAL A 335 4.02 -39.76 -5.39
CA VAL A 335 4.86 -40.91 -4.91
C VAL A 335 6.34 -40.98 -5.34
N LYS A 336 7.41 -41.33 -4.57
CA LYS A 336 7.83 -41.77 -3.18
C LYS A 336 9.38 -42.10 -3.29
N PRO A 337 10.14 -42.71 -2.33
CA PRO A 337 10.12 -42.80 -0.85
C PRO A 337 11.52 -42.53 -0.17
N GLU A 338 11.56 -42.64 1.16
CA GLU A 338 12.65 -42.43 2.15
C GLU A 338 14.01 -43.17 1.95
N LYS A 339 15.10 -42.55 2.45
CA LYS A 339 16.07 -43.22 3.37
C LYS A 339 16.88 -42.20 4.21
N ALA A 340 17.06 -42.55 5.50
CA ALA A 340 17.58 -41.82 6.69
C ALA A 340 19.09 -41.41 6.68
N PRO A 341 19.73 -41.01 7.80
CA PRO A 341 19.37 -40.28 9.03
C PRO A 341 20.11 -38.91 9.11
N SER A 342 19.98 -38.18 10.23
CA SER A 342 20.59 -36.84 10.41
C SER A 342 22.13 -36.80 10.34
N PRO A 343 22.68 -35.59 10.16
CA PRO A 343 23.55 -35.07 11.21
C PRO A 343 23.06 -33.70 11.70
N ALA A 344 23.18 -33.46 13.00
CA ALA A 344 23.13 -32.10 13.56
C ALA A 344 24.41 -31.31 13.17
N PRO A 345 24.56 -30.06 13.62
CA PRO A 345 23.96 -28.80 13.16
C PRO A 345 25.02 -27.86 12.54
N VAL A 346 24.63 -26.77 11.88
CA VAL A 346 25.56 -25.66 11.50
C VAL A 346 24.89 -24.34 11.91
N LYS A 347 25.10 -23.82 13.12
CA LYS A 347 26.23 -22.98 13.60
C LYS A 347 26.64 -21.86 12.63
N GLY A 348 26.35 -20.62 13.04
CA GLY A 348 26.88 -19.40 12.43
C GLY A 348 25.84 -18.52 11.74
N THR A 349 24.96 -17.88 12.50
CA THR A 349 24.27 -16.65 12.08
C THR A 349 24.67 -15.53 13.05
N LEU A 350 24.49 -14.26 12.68
CA LEU A 350 24.85 -13.06 13.49
C LEU A 350 24.27 -13.03 14.93
N LEU A 351 23.44 -14.01 15.29
CA LEU A 351 22.86 -14.22 16.61
C LEU A 351 23.51 -15.37 17.41
N ASN A 352 24.51 -16.08 16.87
CA ASN A 352 25.32 -17.11 17.54
C ASN A 352 26.78 -17.08 17.04
N PRO A 353 27.73 -16.42 17.75
CA PRO A 353 29.13 -16.35 17.33
C PRO A 353 29.81 -17.73 17.37
N LEU A 354 30.71 -17.98 16.41
CA LEU A 354 31.51 -19.20 16.31
C LEU A 354 32.48 -19.32 17.49
N SER A 355 32.73 -20.56 17.93
CA SER A 355 33.70 -20.81 19.00
C SER A 355 35.15 -20.56 18.52
N PRO A 356 36.11 -20.33 19.45
CA PRO A 356 37.51 -20.03 19.09
C PRO A 356 38.19 -21.12 18.26
N GLU A 357 37.82 -22.39 18.49
CA GLU A 357 38.34 -23.55 17.77
C GLU A 357 37.78 -23.62 16.33
N GLU A 358 36.53 -23.19 16.14
CA GLU A 358 35.90 -23.11 14.82
C GLU A 358 36.42 -21.93 14.00
N LEU A 359 36.77 -20.82 14.65
CA LEU A 359 37.46 -19.68 14.02
C LEU A 359 38.86 -20.06 13.52
N ALA A 360 39.59 -20.90 14.27
CA ALA A 360 40.91 -21.37 13.87
C ALA A 360 40.88 -22.36 12.70
N ALA A 361 39.75 -23.05 12.50
CA ALA A 361 39.54 -24.01 11.40
C ALA A 361 39.05 -23.35 10.09
N LEU A 362 38.83 -22.04 10.08
CA LEU A 362 38.45 -21.34 8.84
C LEU A 362 39.61 -21.34 7.84
N PRO A 363 39.33 -21.44 6.52
CA PRO A 363 40.36 -21.34 5.50
C PRO A 363 41.07 -19.99 5.63
N THR A 364 42.36 -20.03 5.93
CA THR A 364 43.19 -18.83 5.83
C THR A 364 43.42 -18.53 4.35
N PRO A 365 43.21 -17.30 3.89
CA PRO A 365 43.49 -16.96 2.50
C PRO A 365 44.99 -17.17 2.26
N SER A 366 45.32 -18.04 1.29
CA SER A 366 46.65 -18.07 0.69
C SER A 366 46.98 -16.64 0.26
N GLY A 367 48.07 -16.06 0.79
CA GLY A 367 48.39 -14.63 0.73
C GLY A 367 48.68 -14.03 -0.65
N GLY A 368 48.00 -14.48 -1.71
CA GLY A 368 48.00 -13.87 -3.03
C GLY A 368 47.09 -12.64 -3.06
N ARG A 369 47.64 -11.51 -3.53
CA ARG A 369 47.03 -10.17 -3.56
C ARG A 369 45.70 -10.02 -4.34
N CYS A 370 45.05 -11.09 -4.81
CA CYS A 370 44.01 -10.99 -5.84
C CYS A 370 42.74 -11.85 -5.63
N ASP A 371 42.59 -12.61 -4.54
CA ASP A 371 41.50 -13.61 -4.46
C ASP A 371 40.12 -13.08 -4.06
N ASN A 372 40.00 -11.81 -3.65
CA ASN A 372 38.73 -11.20 -3.23
C ASN A 372 38.22 -10.10 -4.18
N ARG A 373 38.23 -10.33 -5.50
CA ARG A 373 37.60 -9.41 -6.47
C ARG A 373 36.55 -10.10 -7.35
N PRO A 374 35.39 -9.46 -7.61
CA PRO A 374 34.38 -9.95 -8.54
C PRO A 374 34.96 -10.19 -9.93
N SER A 375 34.52 -11.27 -10.58
CA SER A 375 35.05 -11.83 -11.84
C SER A 375 35.01 -10.92 -13.07
N ARG A 376 34.40 -9.71 -12.97
CA ARG A 376 34.32 -8.71 -14.05
C ARG A 376 35.45 -7.67 -14.02
N TRP A 377 36.41 -7.78 -13.12
CA TRP A 377 37.57 -6.88 -12.98
C TRP A 377 38.90 -7.50 -13.45
N ARG A 378 38.86 -8.63 -14.16
CA ARG A 378 40.04 -9.17 -14.84
C ARG A 378 40.17 -8.48 -16.20
N ASP A 379 40.70 -7.25 -16.19
CA ASP A 379 41.24 -6.68 -17.42
C ASP A 379 42.46 -7.47 -17.85
N GLU A 380 42.45 -7.83 -19.13
CA GLU A 380 43.55 -8.42 -19.86
C GLU A 380 44.84 -7.68 -19.56
N ARG A 381 45.77 -8.38 -18.91
CA ARG A 381 47.16 -7.98 -18.98
C ARG A 381 48.09 -9.18 -18.94
N VAL A 382 48.96 -9.13 -19.93
CA VAL A 382 50.33 -9.65 -20.06
C VAL A 382 50.46 -11.13 -20.48
N PRO A 383 51.51 -11.48 -21.25
CA PRO A 383 52.87 -11.43 -20.69
C PRO A 383 53.93 -10.75 -21.55
N ALA A 384 54.80 -10.06 -20.82
CA ALA A 384 56.11 -9.62 -21.26
C ALA A 384 57.06 -10.82 -21.24
N THR A 385 57.87 -10.94 -22.29
CA THR A 385 59.24 -11.48 -22.31
C THR A 385 59.85 -10.89 -23.59
N SER A 386 61.09 -10.44 -23.71
CA SER A 386 62.29 -10.47 -22.87
C SER A 386 63.33 -9.55 -23.54
N SER A 387 64.35 -9.19 -22.77
CA SER A 387 65.63 -8.56 -23.11
C SER A 387 66.15 -8.67 -24.56
N THR A 388 66.99 -7.68 -24.89
CA THR A 388 68.10 -7.61 -25.89
C THR A 388 67.81 -6.93 -27.24
N ALA A 389 68.47 -5.80 -27.48
CA ALA A 389 68.68 -5.15 -28.79
C ALA A 389 69.92 -5.78 -29.51
N PRO A 390 70.35 -5.34 -30.72
CA PRO A 390 69.71 -4.58 -31.81
C PRO A 390 69.86 -5.24 -33.22
N LEU A 391 69.31 -4.59 -34.27
CA LEU A 391 69.79 -4.45 -35.68
C LEU A 391 68.81 -4.81 -36.84
N THR A 392 68.56 -3.79 -37.67
CA THR A 392 68.50 -3.74 -39.15
C THR A 392 67.36 -4.35 -40.02
N HIS A 393 66.95 -3.53 -40.99
CA HIS A 393 66.55 -3.79 -42.39
C HIS A 393 65.11 -4.28 -42.77
N THR A 394 64.32 -3.31 -43.28
CA THR A 394 63.68 -3.18 -44.63
C THR A 394 62.76 -4.26 -45.27
N GLN A 395 61.76 -3.72 -45.99
CA GLN A 395 60.93 -4.25 -47.12
C GLN A 395 59.56 -4.84 -46.77
N VAL A 396 58.43 -4.19 -47.13
CA VAL A 396 57.71 -4.14 -48.44
C VAL A 396 57.10 -5.51 -48.82
N ARG A 397 55.76 -5.63 -48.89
CA ARG A 397 54.97 -5.65 -50.16
C ARG A 397 53.49 -6.11 -50.01
N GLU A 398 52.66 -5.38 -50.75
CA GLU A 398 51.32 -5.57 -51.38
C GLU A 398 50.55 -6.91 -51.32
N GLY A 399 49.21 -6.80 -51.38
CA GLY A 399 48.45 -7.55 -52.40
C GLY A 399 46.98 -7.94 -52.10
N VAL A 400 46.02 -7.11 -52.56
CA VAL A 400 44.82 -7.40 -53.41
C VAL A 400 44.12 -8.78 -53.28
N GLY A 401 42.79 -8.99 -53.26
CA GLY A 401 41.60 -8.16 -53.47
C GLY A 401 40.38 -9.02 -53.89
N ALA A 402 39.23 -8.33 -54.03
CA ALA A 402 38.06 -8.60 -54.90
C ALA A 402 36.91 -9.57 -54.50
N GLU A 403 35.71 -9.00 -54.65
CA GLU A 403 34.33 -9.48 -54.54
C GLU A 403 33.88 -10.37 -55.72
N MET A 404 32.73 -11.07 -55.59
CA MET A 404 31.65 -11.00 -56.60
C MET A 404 30.31 -11.64 -56.14
N MET A 405 29.23 -11.05 -56.69
CA MET A 405 27.79 -11.23 -56.47
C MET A 405 27.16 -12.48 -57.11
N SER A 406 25.94 -12.87 -56.69
CA SER A 406 24.66 -12.76 -57.47
C SER A 406 23.54 -13.73 -57.02
N ALA A 407 22.30 -13.23 -57.02
CA ALA A 407 20.98 -13.93 -56.98
C ALA A 407 20.50 -14.27 -58.44
N PRO A 408 19.22 -14.55 -58.85
CA PRO A 408 17.90 -14.63 -58.16
C PRO A 408 16.85 -15.69 -58.69
N ASP A 409 15.65 -15.71 -58.07
CA ASP A 409 14.24 -15.95 -58.51
C ASP A 409 13.79 -17.10 -59.46
N THR A 410 12.63 -17.76 -59.18
CA THR A 410 11.25 -17.48 -59.76
C THR A 410 10.13 -18.54 -59.42
N THR A 411 8.95 -18.08 -58.95
CA THR A 411 7.49 -18.41 -59.27
C THR A 411 6.93 -19.87 -59.32
N ARG A 412 5.66 -20.30 -59.03
CA ARG A 412 4.24 -19.75 -58.93
C ARG A 412 3.25 -20.87 -58.33
N PRO A 413 1.87 -20.76 -58.26
CA PRO A 413 0.99 -21.15 -57.11
C PRO A 413 -0.24 -22.06 -57.53
N PRO A 414 -1.52 -21.91 -57.05
CA PRO A 414 -2.15 -21.92 -55.70
C PRO A 414 -3.23 -23.03 -55.51
N SER A 415 -3.79 -23.22 -54.30
CA SER A 415 -5.15 -23.75 -54.09
C SER A 415 -5.74 -23.29 -52.75
N ALA A 416 -6.99 -22.82 -52.79
CA ALA A 416 -7.72 -22.15 -51.73
C ALA A 416 -8.51 -23.13 -50.84
N GLN A 417 -8.69 -22.77 -49.57
CA GLN A 417 -9.93 -22.97 -48.82
C GLN A 417 -10.05 -21.93 -47.69
N SER A 418 -11.23 -21.31 -47.63
CA SER A 418 -11.74 -20.29 -46.70
C SER A 418 -12.09 -20.96 -45.35
N GLU A 419 -12.35 -20.36 -44.19
CA GLU A 419 -12.54 -19.01 -43.64
C GLU A 419 -12.54 -19.18 -42.10
N LEU A 420 -11.98 -18.21 -41.36
CA LEU A 420 -12.51 -17.67 -40.09
C LEU A 420 -11.47 -16.69 -39.51
N PRO A 421 -11.82 -15.43 -39.22
CA PRO A 421 -10.83 -14.42 -38.85
C PRO A 421 -10.55 -14.50 -37.34
N THR A 422 -9.58 -15.32 -36.95
CA THR A 422 -8.79 -14.98 -35.76
C THR A 422 -7.99 -13.74 -36.12
N GLY A 423 -8.40 -12.58 -35.58
CA GLY A 423 -7.67 -11.32 -35.67
C GLY A 423 -6.31 -11.43 -35.00
N ARG A 424 -5.36 -12.08 -35.68
CA ARG A 424 -3.94 -12.05 -35.36
C ARG A 424 -3.44 -10.70 -35.87
N CYS A 425 -3.58 -9.68 -35.02
CA CYS A 425 -2.96 -8.38 -35.28
C CYS A 425 -1.47 -8.62 -35.53
N LYS A 426 -1.00 -8.19 -36.69
CA LYS A 426 0.40 -8.23 -37.10
C LYS A 426 1.24 -7.65 -35.95
N SER A 427 2.29 -8.36 -35.55
CA SER A 427 3.23 -7.93 -34.50
C SER A 427 3.79 -6.56 -34.89
N ALA A 428 3.19 -5.51 -34.37
CA ALA A 428 3.84 -4.23 -34.22
C ALA A 428 4.94 -4.46 -33.19
N ALA A 429 6.18 -4.19 -33.56
CA ALA A 429 7.29 -4.19 -32.61
C ALA A 429 6.91 -3.19 -31.51
N HIS A 430 6.64 -3.68 -30.30
CA HIS A 430 6.38 -2.81 -29.17
C HIS A 430 7.66 -2.05 -28.79
N PRO A 431 7.56 -0.89 -28.14
CA PRO A 431 8.72 -0.15 -27.65
C PRO A 431 9.70 -1.03 -26.86
N ARG A 432 11.01 -0.72 -26.95
CA ARG A 432 12.11 -1.51 -26.35
C ARG A 432 12.03 -1.59 -24.82
N TRP A 433 11.37 -0.62 -24.19
CA TRP A 433 11.17 -0.58 -22.75
C TRP A 433 10.05 -1.51 -22.25
N ILE A 434 9.29 -2.14 -23.17
CA ILE A 434 8.25 -3.14 -22.87
C ILE A 434 8.82 -4.54 -23.08
N SER A 435 8.70 -5.39 -22.07
CA SER A 435 9.11 -6.80 -22.13
C SER A 435 7.97 -7.74 -22.52
N HIS A 436 6.74 -7.40 -22.13
CA HIS A 436 5.59 -8.26 -22.39
C HIS A 436 4.29 -7.45 -22.39
N LEU A 437 3.35 -7.85 -23.24
CA LEU A 437 2.04 -7.24 -23.35
C LEU A 437 0.95 -8.33 -23.40
N GLU A 438 -0.06 -8.22 -22.54
CA GLU A 438 -1.10 -9.23 -22.38
C GLU A 438 -2.48 -8.59 -22.26
N TRP A 439 -3.44 -9.00 -23.08
CA TRP A 439 -4.85 -8.70 -22.85
C TRP A 439 -5.52 -9.83 -22.06
N ARG A 440 -6.37 -9.44 -21.11
CA ARG A 440 -7.24 -10.33 -20.34
C ARG A 440 -8.67 -9.85 -20.49
N GLU A 441 -9.49 -10.68 -21.11
CA GLU A 441 -10.91 -10.42 -21.22
C GLU A 441 -11.62 -10.89 -19.94
N GLY A 442 -12.41 -9.99 -19.36
CA GLY A 442 -13.30 -10.27 -18.24
C GLY A 442 -14.75 -9.95 -18.62
N LEU A 443 -15.70 -10.48 -17.85
CA LEU A 443 -17.14 -10.31 -18.12
C LEU A 443 -17.59 -8.84 -18.07
N GLU A 444 -16.97 -8.01 -17.21
CA GLU A 444 -17.35 -6.61 -16.99
C GLU A 444 -16.26 -5.62 -17.44
N SER A 445 -15.07 -6.11 -17.79
CA SER A 445 -13.93 -5.26 -18.15
C SER A 445 -12.88 -6.03 -18.93
N SER A 446 -12.24 -5.37 -19.88
CA SER A 446 -11.00 -5.82 -20.52
C SER A 446 -9.79 -5.20 -19.83
N GLU A 447 -8.77 -6.01 -19.55
CA GLU A 447 -7.54 -5.57 -18.88
C GLU A 447 -6.33 -5.74 -19.79
N LEU A 448 -5.50 -4.71 -19.89
CA LEU A 448 -4.22 -4.71 -20.60
C LEU A 448 -3.08 -4.65 -19.56
N LEU A 449 -2.22 -5.65 -19.57
CA LEU A 449 -1.03 -5.72 -18.75
C LEU A 449 0.20 -5.41 -19.58
N VAL A 450 0.87 -4.30 -19.26
CA VAL A 450 2.13 -3.90 -19.88
C VAL A 450 3.26 -4.12 -18.89
N ARG A 451 4.11 -5.13 -19.12
CA ARG A 451 5.30 -5.37 -18.32
C ARG A 451 6.49 -4.68 -18.94
N LEU A 452 7.26 -3.97 -18.12
CA LEU A 452 8.45 -3.28 -18.56
C LEU A 452 9.67 -4.19 -18.46
N CYS A 453 10.71 -3.90 -19.24
CA CYS A 453 12.02 -4.50 -19.09
C CYS A 453 12.61 -4.15 -17.71
N ASP A 454 13.46 -5.04 -17.19
CA ASP A 454 14.22 -4.77 -15.98
C ASP A 454 15.22 -3.63 -16.24
N GLY A 455 15.27 -2.69 -15.30
CA GLY A 455 16.14 -1.52 -15.40
C GLY A 455 16.38 -0.91 -14.02
N GLU A 456 17.52 -0.26 -13.84
CA GLU A 456 17.95 0.28 -12.55
C GLU A 456 17.10 1.47 -12.09
N ARG A 457 16.41 2.15 -13.02
CA ARG A 457 15.54 3.28 -12.73
C ARG A 457 14.27 2.84 -11.99
N ALA A 458 14.00 3.49 -10.86
CA ALA A 458 12.73 3.37 -10.16
C ALA A 458 11.64 4.15 -10.91
N LEU A 459 10.65 3.44 -11.45
CA LEU A 459 9.51 4.03 -12.16
C LEU A 459 8.27 4.11 -11.25
N GLY A 460 7.49 5.17 -11.42
CA GLY A 460 6.18 5.40 -10.81
C GLY A 460 5.12 5.77 -11.84
N MET A 461 3.85 5.94 -11.41
CA MET A 461 2.74 6.30 -12.31
C MET A 461 3.00 7.61 -13.08
N MET A 462 3.74 8.55 -12.51
CA MET A 462 4.02 9.86 -13.11
C MET A 462 5.04 9.83 -14.25
N ASP A 463 5.75 8.71 -14.42
CA ASP A 463 6.65 8.51 -15.54
C ASP A 463 5.90 8.10 -16.82
N PHE A 464 4.60 7.78 -16.74
CA PHE A 464 3.81 7.33 -17.88
C PHE A 464 2.85 8.43 -18.33
N ASP A 465 2.89 8.77 -19.61
CA ASP A 465 1.87 9.59 -20.26
C ASP A 465 0.87 8.64 -20.95
N LEU A 466 -0.36 8.64 -20.43
CA LEU A 466 -1.44 7.70 -20.78
C LEU A 466 -2.62 8.47 -21.39
N ASP A 467 -3.04 8.03 -22.56
CA ASP A 467 -4.18 8.60 -23.28
C ASP A 467 -5.02 7.47 -23.89
N ALA A 468 -6.34 7.55 -23.78
CA ALA A 468 -7.24 6.51 -24.28
C ALA A 468 -8.41 7.16 -25.01
N HIS A 469 -8.57 6.82 -26.28
CA HIS A 469 -9.61 7.35 -27.16
C HIS A 469 -10.35 6.23 -27.86
N CYS A 470 -11.66 6.34 -28.01
CA CYS A 470 -12.50 5.30 -28.62
C CYS A 470 -12.06 4.94 -30.05
N ASP A 471 -11.65 5.96 -30.83
CA ASP A 471 -11.25 5.78 -32.24
C ASP A 471 -9.75 5.50 -32.46
N LEU A 472 -8.88 5.99 -31.56
CA LEU A 472 -7.42 5.91 -31.71
C LEU A 472 -6.79 4.83 -30.82
N GLY A 473 -7.58 4.24 -29.90
CA GLY A 473 -7.14 3.25 -28.96
C GLY A 473 -6.40 3.84 -27.76
N VAL A 474 -5.49 3.04 -27.19
CA VAL A 474 -4.64 3.40 -26.06
C VAL A 474 -3.29 3.86 -26.58
N ARG A 475 -2.84 5.04 -26.16
CA ARG A 475 -1.49 5.55 -26.33
C ARG A 475 -0.79 5.61 -24.98
N LEU A 476 0.39 5.00 -24.90
CA LEU A 476 1.23 4.94 -23.72
C LEU A 476 2.66 5.34 -24.08
N ALA A 477 3.15 6.43 -23.48
CA ALA A 477 4.54 6.85 -23.58
C ALA A 477 5.23 6.81 -22.20
N LEU A 478 6.51 6.47 -22.20
CA LEU A 478 7.36 6.52 -21.01
C LEU A 478 8.25 7.78 -21.07
N ARG A 479 8.18 8.65 -20.06
CA ARG A 479 8.91 9.92 -20.06
C ARG A 479 10.42 9.73 -20.13
N GLY A 480 11.00 10.29 -21.18
CA GLY A 480 12.42 10.20 -21.50
C GLY A 480 12.77 9.11 -22.51
N GLU A 481 11.80 8.30 -22.94
CA GLU A 481 11.94 7.40 -24.09
C GLU A 481 11.33 8.06 -25.34
N ALA A 482 11.91 7.79 -26.51
CA ALA A 482 11.41 8.32 -27.78
C ALA A 482 10.24 7.51 -28.36
N ASP A 483 10.10 6.24 -27.96
CA ASP A 483 9.14 5.30 -28.53
C ASP A 483 7.85 5.24 -27.69
N GLU A 484 6.70 5.33 -28.36
CA GLU A 484 5.37 5.19 -27.76
C GLU A 484 4.68 3.88 -28.17
N LEU A 485 3.85 3.35 -27.28
CA LEU A 485 2.98 2.20 -27.55
C LEU A 485 1.60 2.73 -27.94
N THR A 486 1.14 2.38 -29.14
CA THR A 486 -0.22 2.65 -29.59
C THR A 486 -0.93 1.34 -29.91
N MET A 487 -2.12 1.14 -29.33
CA MET A 487 -2.86 -0.10 -29.47
C MET A 487 -4.37 0.12 -29.59
N PRO A 488 -5.07 -0.61 -30.48
CA PRO A 488 -6.51 -0.53 -30.58
C PRO A 488 -7.18 -1.07 -29.31
N LEU A 489 -8.31 -0.46 -28.93
CA LEU A 489 -9.16 -0.94 -27.85
C LEU A 489 -10.03 -2.12 -28.31
N PRO A 490 -10.25 -3.14 -27.46
CA PRO A 490 -11.22 -4.19 -27.75
C PRO A 490 -12.63 -3.61 -27.95
N SER A 491 -13.38 -4.19 -28.89
CA SER A 491 -14.75 -3.78 -29.18
C SER A 491 -15.64 -3.82 -27.93
N GLY A 492 -16.47 -2.79 -27.75
CA GLY A 492 -17.38 -2.71 -26.60
C GLY A 492 -16.72 -2.24 -25.29
N THR A 493 -15.53 -1.65 -25.33
CA THR A 493 -14.90 -1.04 -24.14
C THR A 493 -15.07 0.48 -24.11
N LEU A 494 -15.18 1.04 -22.90
CA LEU A 494 -15.29 2.49 -22.66
C LEU A 494 -13.91 3.11 -22.36
N ALA A 495 -13.31 3.75 -23.36
CA ALA A 495 -12.00 4.41 -23.25
C ALA A 495 -11.96 5.47 -22.14
N SER A 496 -13.02 6.29 -22.03
CA SER A 496 -13.14 7.41 -21.08
C SER A 496 -13.21 6.98 -19.62
N ALA A 497 -13.55 5.72 -19.34
CA ALA A 497 -13.64 5.15 -18.00
C ALA A 497 -12.43 4.26 -17.67
N MET A 498 -11.34 4.34 -18.45
CA MET A 498 -10.11 3.59 -18.18
C MET A 498 -9.54 3.93 -16.79
N THR A 499 -9.12 2.89 -16.07
CA THR A 499 -8.33 3.04 -14.84
C THR A 499 -6.94 2.43 -15.03
N ALA A 500 -5.92 3.05 -14.45
CA ALA A 500 -4.53 2.62 -14.56
C ALA A 500 -3.91 2.37 -13.18
N ARG A 501 -3.10 1.31 -13.06
CA ARG A 501 -2.42 0.94 -11.81
C ARG A 501 -1.02 0.41 -12.04
N TRP A 502 -0.03 1.02 -11.40
CA TRP A 502 1.36 0.56 -11.41
C TRP A 502 1.66 -0.44 -10.29
N ARG A 503 2.24 -1.59 -10.64
CA ARG A 503 2.72 -2.63 -9.72
C ARG A 503 4.24 -2.62 -9.64
N ARG A 504 4.80 -1.76 -8.78
CA ARG A 504 6.25 -1.57 -8.64
C ARG A 504 7.06 -2.86 -8.50
N LYS A 505 6.60 -3.83 -7.68
CA LYS A 505 7.31 -5.11 -7.48
C LYS A 505 7.35 -6.00 -8.73
N ALA A 506 6.30 -5.94 -9.55
CA ALA A 506 6.18 -6.76 -10.76
C ALA A 506 6.61 -6.01 -12.04
N ARG A 507 6.92 -4.71 -11.93
CA ARG A 507 7.16 -3.78 -13.04
C ARG A 507 6.05 -3.86 -14.11
N THR A 508 4.80 -3.96 -13.66
CA THR A 508 3.63 -4.09 -14.53
C THR A 508 2.70 -2.90 -14.39
N LEU A 509 2.33 -2.29 -15.52
CA LEU A 509 1.23 -1.33 -15.62
C LEU A 509 -0.05 -2.09 -16.01
N GLU A 510 -1.05 -2.01 -15.16
CA GLU A 510 -2.37 -2.61 -15.37
C GLU A 510 -3.33 -1.52 -15.84
N LEU A 511 -3.88 -1.65 -17.05
CA LEU A 511 -4.90 -0.76 -17.61
C LEU A 511 -6.21 -1.53 -17.68
N LYS A 512 -7.29 -1.01 -17.09
CA LYS A 512 -8.60 -1.67 -17.03
C LYS A 512 -9.64 -0.81 -17.71
N PHE A 513 -10.34 -1.39 -18.67
CA PHE A 513 -11.37 -0.78 -19.48
C PHE A 513 -12.71 -1.44 -19.20
N PRO A 514 -13.72 -0.73 -18.66
CA PRO A 514 -15.07 -1.26 -18.49
C PRO A 514 -15.69 -1.63 -19.85
N CYS A 515 -16.43 -2.73 -19.89
CA CYS A 515 -17.23 -3.11 -21.06
C CYS A 515 -18.61 -2.44 -21.02
N ILE A 516 -19.19 -2.14 -22.19
CA ILE A 516 -20.52 -1.57 -22.39
C ILE A 516 -21.60 -2.65 -22.24
#